data_AF-A0A1G1GET6-F1
#
_entry.id   AF-A0A1G1GET6-F1
#
_cell.length_a   1.000
_cell.length_b   1.000
_cell.length_c   1.000
_cell.angle_alpha   90.00
_cell.angle_beta   90.00
_cell.angle_gamma   90.00
#
_symmetry.space_group_name_H-M   'P 1'
#
loop_
_entity.id
_entity.type
_entity.pdbx_description
1 polymer ?
#
loop_
_entity_poly.entity_id
_entity_poly.type
_entity_poly.pdbx_seq_one_letter_code
_entity_poly.pdbx_strand_id
1 'polypeptide(L)'
;MTVVETLLTLFVMSVLAVVLISRYERLTSEAQEAALRTGLVNIRQSIELFKMLNNRNPEDINELLENEVMLPARIGKEGPTGSIFVHKYLMLQATDAKGNIIDPFGNPFSYDAWRGEVKSTTKGYEAW
;
A
#
# COMPACT_ATOMS: atom_id res chain seq x y z
N MET A 1 -24.43 41.82 -16.20
CA MET A 1 -23.02 41.41 -16.15
C MET A 1 -22.44 41.46 -17.54
N THR A 2 -21.28 42.06 -17.72
CA THR A 2 -20.71 42.31 -19.05
C THR A 2 -19.86 41.12 -19.51
N VAL A 3 -19.81 40.85 -20.81
CA VAL A 3 -18.99 39.77 -21.41
C VAL A 3 -17.52 39.89 -21.00
N VAL A 4 -17.04 41.12 -20.83
CA VAL A 4 -15.67 41.44 -20.38
C VAL A 4 -15.40 40.95 -18.96
N GLU A 5 -16.34 41.13 -18.04
CA GLU A 5 -16.24 40.65 -16.66
C GLU A 5 -16.20 39.12 -16.59
N THR A 6 -16.96 38.46 -17.47
CA THR A 6 -16.96 36.99 -17.58
C THR A 6 -15.63 36.48 -18.16
N LEU A 7 -15.06 37.16 -19.15
CA LEU A 7 -13.74 36.81 -19.70
C LEU A 7 -12.61 37.02 -18.69
N LEU A 8 -12.64 38.12 -17.93
CA LEU A 8 -11.66 38.41 -16.90
C LEU A 8 -11.69 37.35 -15.79
N THR A 9 -12.88 36.98 -15.30
CA THR A 9 -13.03 35.95 -14.27
C THR A 9 -12.60 34.58 -14.77
N LEU A 10 -12.94 34.20 -16.01
CA LEU A 10 -12.49 32.95 -16.62
C LEU A 10 -10.95 32.88 -16.73
N PHE A 11 -10.31 33.99 -17.12
CA PHE A 11 -8.85 34.07 -17.21
C PHE A 11 -8.18 33.93 -15.83
N VAL A 12 -8.71 34.59 -14.81
CA VAL A 12 -8.17 34.45 -13.45
C VAL A 12 -8.39 33.03 -12.91
N MET A 13 -9.56 32.42 -13.16
CA MET A 13 -9.82 31.03 -12.77
C MET A 13 -8.90 30.04 -13.46
N SER A 14 -8.60 30.22 -14.76
CA SER A 14 -7.73 29.28 -15.49
C SER A 14 -6.29 29.33 -14.97
N VAL A 15 -5.76 30.52 -14.69
CA VAL A 15 -4.42 30.68 -14.09
C VAL A 15 -4.35 30.03 -12.71
N LEU A 16 -5.36 30.24 -11.87
CA LEU A 16 -5.46 29.60 -10.55
C LEU A 16 -5.54 28.07 -10.65
N ALA A 17 -6.35 27.55 -11.56
CA ALA A 17 -6.50 26.12 -11.77
C ALA A 17 -5.16 25.46 -12.15
N VAL A 18 -4.40 26.06 -13.07
CA VAL A 18 -3.08 25.55 -13.47
C VAL A 18 -2.11 25.50 -12.29
N VAL A 19 -2.04 26.58 -11.49
CA VAL A 19 -1.14 26.63 -10.31
C VAL A 19 -1.52 25.58 -9.27
N LEU A 20 -2.83 25.39 -9.03
CA LEU A 20 -3.32 24.39 -8.09
C LEU A 20 -3.03 22.97 -8.54
N ILE A 21 -3.27 22.65 -9.82
CA ILE A 21 -3.00 21.32 -10.39
C ILE A 21 -1.51 20.98 -10.25
N SER A 22 -0.62 21.87 -10.67
CA SER A 22 0.83 21.61 -10.59
C SER A 22 1.34 21.44 -9.15
N ARG A 23 0.74 22.13 -8.18
CA ARG A 23 1.08 21.93 -6.76
C ARG A 23 0.53 20.62 -6.20
N TYR A 24 -0.70 20.26 -6.60
CA TYR A 24 -1.35 19.04 -6.17
C TYR A 24 -0.63 17.79 -6.66
N GLU A 25 -0.17 17.79 -7.92
CA GLU A 25 0.58 16.66 -8.50
C GLU A 25 1.84 16.34 -7.69
N ARG A 26 2.62 17.36 -7.30
CA ARG A 26 3.85 17.16 -6.50
C ARG A 26 3.59 16.61 -5.10
N LEU A 27 2.58 17.14 -4.43
CA LEU A 27 2.19 16.64 -3.10
C LEU A 27 1.69 15.20 -3.17
N THR A 28 0.94 14.88 -4.22
CA THR A 28 0.39 13.55 -4.43
C THR A 28 1.51 12.55 -4.73
N SER A 29 2.49 12.90 -5.56
CA SER A 29 3.62 12.01 -5.85
C SER A 29 4.46 11.70 -4.61
N GLU A 30 4.78 12.71 -3.80
CA GLU A 30 5.54 12.51 -2.55
C GLU A 30 4.79 11.61 -1.56
N ALA A 31 3.48 11.82 -1.42
CA ALA A 31 2.63 10.98 -0.58
C ALA A 31 2.53 9.53 -1.11
N GLN A 32 2.41 9.36 -2.43
CA GLN A 32 2.38 8.04 -3.07
C GLN A 32 3.70 7.28 -2.89
N GLU A 33 4.85 7.94 -3.01
CA GLU A 33 6.16 7.32 -2.75
C GLU A 33 6.31 6.86 -1.29
N ALA A 34 5.91 7.70 -0.34
CA ALA A 34 5.95 7.37 1.08
C ALA A 34 5.00 6.20 1.41
N ALA A 35 3.80 6.21 0.82
CA ALA A 35 2.86 5.11 0.94
C ALA A 35 3.41 3.83 0.30
N LEU A 36 4.10 3.91 -0.84
CA LEU A 36 4.66 2.76 -1.53
C LEU A 36 5.74 2.11 -0.68
N ARG A 37 6.66 2.92 -0.16
CA ARG A 37 7.76 2.44 0.69
C ARG A 37 7.23 1.76 1.94
N THR A 38 6.25 2.40 2.61
CA THR A 38 5.59 1.82 3.79
C THR A 38 4.87 0.53 3.44
N GLY A 39 4.16 0.50 2.30
CA GLY A 39 3.45 -0.67 1.79
C GLY A 39 4.37 -1.86 1.52
N LEU A 40 5.48 -1.64 0.81
CA LEU A 40 6.49 -2.67 0.53
C LEU A 40 7.11 -3.22 1.81
N VAL A 41 7.48 -2.36 2.76
CA VAL A 41 8.02 -2.80 4.05
C VAL A 41 7.00 -3.64 4.81
N ASN A 42 5.74 -3.20 4.86
CA ASN A 42 4.67 -3.92 5.53
C ASN A 42 4.47 -5.31 4.92
N ILE A 43 4.36 -5.39 3.57
CA ILE A 43 4.20 -6.68 2.87
C ILE A 43 5.40 -7.60 3.13
N ARG A 44 6.63 -7.09 3.07
CA ARG A 44 7.84 -7.90 3.33
C ARG A 44 7.85 -8.44 4.76
N GLN A 45 7.51 -7.61 5.73
CA GLN A 45 7.38 -8.05 7.13
C GLN A 45 6.29 -9.12 7.29
N SER A 46 5.16 -8.98 6.59
CA SER A 46 4.10 -9.99 6.57
C SER A 46 4.58 -11.32 5.97
N ILE A 47 5.34 -11.28 4.87
CA ILE A 47 5.94 -12.47 4.24
C ILE A 47 6.92 -13.14 5.20
N GLU A 48 7.81 -12.36 5.85
CA GLU A 48 8.75 -12.88 6.83
C GLU A 48 8.03 -13.52 8.02
N LEU A 49 6.99 -12.89 8.54
CA LEU A 49 6.19 -13.41 9.64
C LEU A 49 5.45 -14.69 9.23
N PHE A 50 4.93 -14.75 8.01
CA PHE A 50 4.35 -15.97 7.44
C PHE A 50 5.37 -17.09 7.35
N LYS A 51 6.57 -16.79 6.86
CA LYS A 51 7.68 -17.74 6.77
C LYS A 51 8.11 -18.26 8.14
N MET A 52 8.17 -17.40 9.16
CA MET A 52 8.55 -17.80 10.52
C MET A 52 7.51 -18.75 11.14
N LEU A 53 6.22 -18.55 10.88
CA LEU A 53 5.16 -19.35 11.49
C LEU A 53 4.84 -20.63 10.70
N ASN A 54 4.89 -20.57 9.37
CA ASN A 54 4.50 -21.68 8.49
C ASN A 54 5.70 -22.44 7.90
N ASN A 55 6.93 -21.99 8.16
CA ASN A 55 8.18 -22.54 7.64
C ASN A 55 8.24 -22.66 6.10
N ARG A 56 7.44 -21.84 5.39
CA ARG A 56 7.38 -21.73 3.92
C ARG A 56 7.07 -20.30 3.50
N ASN A 57 7.42 -19.92 2.27
CA ASN A 57 6.91 -18.70 1.68
C ASN A 57 5.42 -18.85 1.33
N PRO A 58 4.64 -17.77 1.30
CA PRO A 58 3.30 -17.82 0.75
C PRO A 58 3.37 -18.12 -0.75
N GLU A 59 2.42 -18.91 -1.26
CA GLU A 59 2.35 -19.25 -2.69
C GLU A 59 1.87 -18.06 -3.52
N ASP A 60 1.00 -17.24 -2.92
CA ASP A 60 0.48 -15.99 -3.48
C ASP A 60 0.51 -14.91 -2.39
N ILE A 61 0.76 -13.66 -2.77
CA ILE A 61 0.65 -12.52 -1.86
C ILE A 61 -0.76 -12.39 -1.26
N ASN A 62 -1.79 -12.84 -1.98
CA ASN A 62 -3.17 -12.88 -1.51
C ASN A 62 -3.36 -13.83 -0.31
N GLU A 63 -2.47 -14.81 -0.15
CA GLU A 63 -2.46 -15.73 1.00
C GLU A 63 -2.25 -14.97 2.33
N LEU A 64 -1.61 -13.80 2.30
CA LEU A 64 -1.41 -12.91 3.45
C LEU A 64 -2.68 -12.13 3.83
N LEU A 65 -3.63 -11.97 2.90
CA LEU A 65 -4.91 -11.32 3.13
C LEU A 65 -5.98 -12.30 3.64
N GLU A 66 -5.87 -13.56 3.25
CA GLU A 66 -6.83 -14.61 3.60
C GLU A 66 -6.48 -15.28 4.93
N ASN A 67 -5.20 -15.56 5.16
CA ASN A 67 -4.79 -16.25 6.38
C ASN A 67 -4.74 -15.32 7.59
N GLU A 68 -5.22 -15.85 8.71
CA GLU A 68 -5.18 -15.20 9.99
C GLU A 68 -4.00 -15.74 10.81
N VAL A 69 -3.18 -14.81 11.32
CA VAL A 69 -2.17 -15.10 12.32
C VAL A 69 -2.87 -15.33 13.65
N MET A 70 -2.60 -16.47 14.29
CA MET A 70 -2.89 -16.67 15.71
C MET A 70 -1.64 -16.34 16.51
N LEU A 71 -1.58 -15.14 17.08
CA LEU A 71 -0.49 -14.73 17.96
C LEU A 71 -0.87 -15.01 19.42
N PRO A 72 -0.02 -15.68 20.21
CA PRO A 72 -0.24 -15.80 21.64
C PRO A 72 -0.11 -14.40 22.27
N ALA A 73 -1.12 -13.97 23.01
CA ALA A 73 -1.07 -12.71 23.75
C ALA A 73 0.01 -12.78 24.83
N ARG A 74 1.13 -12.08 24.60
CA ARG A 74 2.25 -11.85 25.51
C ARG A 74 3.03 -13.10 25.95
N ILE A 75 4.31 -13.12 25.54
CA ILE A 75 5.37 -13.85 26.24
C ILE A 75 5.96 -12.88 27.28
N GLY A 76 5.29 -12.74 28.43
CA GLY A 76 5.84 -12.13 29.64
C GLY A 76 6.28 -13.20 30.63
N LYS A 77 7.06 -12.82 31.66
CA LYS A 77 7.63 -13.71 32.71
C LYS A 77 6.62 -14.58 33.48
N GLU A 78 5.31 -14.43 33.26
CA GLU A 78 4.25 -15.08 34.03
C GLU A 78 3.40 -16.09 33.22
N GLY A 79 3.87 -16.49 32.04
CA GLY A 79 3.21 -17.54 31.24
C GLY A 79 2.05 -17.04 30.36
N PRO A 80 1.48 -17.93 29.54
CA PRO A 80 0.51 -17.56 28.52
C PRO A 80 -0.81 -17.13 29.16
N THR A 81 -1.11 -15.84 29.07
CA THR A 81 -2.45 -15.31 29.36
C THR A 81 -3.31 -15.72 28.18
N GLY A 82 -4.28 -16.63 28.39
CA GLY A 82 -5.02 -17.37 27.35
C GLY A 82 -5.85 -16.57 26.32
N SER A 83 -5.50 -15.33 26.02
CA SER A 83 -6.01 -14.59 24.86
C SER A 83 -5.21 -14.94 23.60
N ILE A 84 -5.90 -15.40 22.56
CA ILE A 84 -5.36 -15.59 21.22
C ILE A 84 -5.74 -14.35 20.42
N PHE A 85 -4.76 -13.61 19.88
CA PHE A 85 -5.04 -12.55 18.93
C PHE A 85 -5.12 -13.15 17.54
N VAL A 86 -6.30 -13.05 16.92
CA VAL A 86 -6.53 -13.41 15.53
C VAL A 86 -6.42 -12.12 14.71
N HIS A 87 -5.40 -12.02 13.86
CA HIS A 87 -5.21 -10.87 12.99
C HIS A 87 -4.66 -11.30 11.64
N LYS A 88 -5.09 -10.65 10.56
CA LYS A 88 -4.54 -10.93 9.22
C LYS A 88 -3.06 -10.55 9.15
N TYR A 89 -2.27 -11.30 8.37
CA TYR A 89 -0.84 -11.00 8.17
C TYR A 89 -0.64 -9.61 7.55
N LEU A 90 -1.58 -9.21 6.69
CA LEU A 90 -1.59 -7.90 6.02
C LEU A 90 -2.92 -7.20 6.28
N MET A 91 -2.87 -5.95 6.78
CA MET A 91 -4.06 -5.10 6.91
C MET A 91 -4.58 -4.70 5.53
N LEU A 92 -5.86 -4.31 5.44
CA LEU A 92 -6.55 -3.95 4.18
C LEU A 92 -5.66 -3.06 3.29
N GLN A 93 -5.14 -3.65 2.22
CA GLN A 93 -4.50 -2.93 1.13
C GLN A 93 -5.56 -2.62 0.07
N ALA A 94 -5.29 -1.63 -0.78
CA ALA A 94 -6.11 -1.43 -1.96
C ALA A 94 -5.98 -2.64 -2.89
N THR A 95 -7.11 -3.13 -3.41
CA THR A 95 -7.16 -4.22 -4.38
C THR A 95 -7.81 -3.77 -5.68
N ASP A 96 -7.36 -4.32 -6.80
CA ASP A 96 -8.01 -4.11 -8.09
C ASP A 96 -9.31 -4.93 -8.21
N ALA A 97 -10.03 -4.75 -9.31
CA ALA A 97 -11.26 -5.51 -9.60
C ALA A 97 -11.04 -7.03 -9.74
N LYS A 98 -9.78 -7.49 -9.83
CA LYS A 98 -9.37 -8.90 -9.90
C LYS A 98 -8.91 -9.44 -8.55
N GLY A 99 -8.89 -8.61 -7.51
CA GLY A 99 -8.45 -8.98 -6.17
C GLY A 99 -6.94 -8.85 -5.93
N ASN A 100 -6.17 -8.36 -6.90
CA ASN A 100 -4.73 -8.18 -6.73
C ASN A 100 -4.43 -6.96 -5.87
N ILE A 101 -3.44 -7.07 -4.99
CA ILE A 101 -2.95 -5.93 -4.22
C ILE A 101 -2.29 -4.93 -5.16
N ILE A 102 -2.77 -3.69 -5.12
CA ILE A 102 -2.23 -2.58 -5.92
C ILE A 102 -1.38 -1.64 -5.08
N ASP A 103 -0.39 -1.07 -5.74
CA ASP A 103 0.44 0.00 -5.19
C ASP A 103 -0.29 1.35 -5.21
N PRO A 104 0.26 2.39 -4.54
CA PRO A 104 -0.37 3.72 -4.49
C PRO A 104 -0.51 4.42 -5.84
N PHE A 105 0.14 3.91 -6.89
CA PHE A 105 0.03 4.40 -8.26
C PHE A 105 -1.03 3.63 -9.06
N GLY A 106 -1.65 2.61 -8.47
CA GLY A 106 -2.70 1.80 -9.07
C GLY A 106 -2.20 0.58 -9.85
N ASN A 107 -0.91 0.27 -9.77
CA ASN A 107 -0.33 -0.89 -10.45
C ASN A 107 -0.26 -2.10 -9.51
N PRO A 108 -0.48 -3.33 -9.98
CA PRO A 108 -0.40 -4.51 -9.13
C PRO A 108 1.04 -4.75 -8.66
N PHE A 109 1.20 -5.23 -7.43
CA PHE A 109 2.50 -5.73 -6.98
C PHE A 109 2.87 -7.01 -7.73
N SER A 110 4.17 -7.17 -7.99
CA SER A 110 4.75 -8.40 -8.50
C SER A 110 5.34 -9.19 -7.33
N TYR A 111 4.95 -10.45 -7.19
CA TYR A 111 5.42 -11.34 -6.15
C TYR A 111 6.12 -12.57 -6.76
N ASP A 112 7.30 -12.89 -6.25
CA ASP A 112 8.06 -14.10 -6.59
C ASP A 112 7.98 -15.07 -5.41
N ALA A 113 7.18 -16.14 -5.54
CA ALA A 113 6.98 -17.14 -4.50
C ALA A 113 8.25 -17.93 -4.14
N TRP A 114 9.14 -18.15 -5.10
CA TRP A 114 10.38 -18.89 -4.86
C TRP A 114 11.33 -18.09 -3.98
N ARG A 115 11.44 -16.79 -4.23
CA ARG A 115 12.30 -15.89 -3.46
C ARG A 115 11.62 -15.29 -2.23
N GLY A 116 10.29 -15.25 -2.20
CA GLY A 116 9.52 -14.50 -1.21
C GLY A 116 9.68 -12.99 -1.36
N GLU A 117 9.97 -12.52 -2.58
CA GLU A 117 10.23 -11.10 -2.86
C GLU A 117 8.98 -10.42 -3.43
N VAL A 118 8.67 -9.23 -2.93
CA VAL A 118 7.63 -8.35 -3.50
C VAL A 118 8.27 -7.08 -4.07
N LYS A 119 7.80 -6.67 -5.25
CA LYS A 119 8.25 -5.49 -6.00
C LYS A 119 7.05 -4.74 -6.57
N SER A 120 7.15 -3.41 -6.67
CA SER A 120 6.18 -2.63 -7.43
C SER A 120 6.43 -2.82 -8.93
N THR A 121 5.36 -2.82 -9.72
CA THR A 121 5.43 -2.78 -11.19
C THR A 121 5.44 -1.36 -11.74
N THR A 122 5.35 -0.34 -10.87
CA THR A 122 5.45 1.07 -11.26
C THR A 122 6.86 1.40 -11.71
N LYS A 123 6.95 2.00 -12.89
CA LYS A 123 8.22 2.38 -13.51
C LYS A 123 9.02 3.35 -12.64
N GLY A 124 10.28 3.01 -12.35
CA GLY A 124 11.18 3.79 -11.49
C GLY A 124 11.25 3.30 -10.04
N TYR A 125 10.38 2.38 -9.64
CA TYR A 125 10.31 1.82 -8.27
C TYR A 125 10.47 0.29 -8.24
N GLU A 126 10.91 -0.32 -9.34
CA GLU A 126 11.00 -1.78 -9.48
C GLU A 126 12.07 -2.41 -8.57
N ALA A 127 13.07 -1.62 -8.18
CA ALA A 127 14.20 -2.04 -7.35
C ALA A 127 14.02 -1.74 -5.85
N TRP A 128 12.92 -1.09 -5.48
CA TRP A 128 12.64 -0.70 -4.09
C TRP A 128 12.15 -1.88 -3.28
#